data_AF-A0A7V2EYF2-F1
#
_entry.id   AF-A0A7V2EYF2-F1
#
_cell.length_a   1.000
_cell.length_b   1.000
_cell.length_c   1.000
_cell.angle_alpha   90.00
_cell.angle_beta   90.00
_cell.angle_gamma   90.00
#
_symmetry.space_group_name_H-M   'P 1'
#
loop_
_entity.id
_entity.type
_entity.pdbx_description
1 polymer ?
#
loop_
_entity_poly.entity_id
_entity_poly.type
_entity_poly.pdbx_seq_one_letter_code
_entity_poly.pdbx_strand_id
1 'polypeptide(L)'
;MAKDLMCSPGDFVVYPTHGVGKVVNIETQEVAGHKLKLFVISFDRDRMTLRVPTGKAEGAGLRKLSSRKIMESALTTLKGKARVKRSMWSRRAQEYEAKINSGDLISVA
;
A
#
# COMPACT_ATOMS: atom_id res chain seq x y z
N MET A 1 11.68 19.95 -13.88
CA MET A 1 12.16 18.90 -12.97
C MET A 1 10.97 18.05 -12.57
N ALA A 2 10.87 16.84 -13.11
CA ALA A 2 9.73 15.95 -12.94
C ALA A 2 9.73 15.43 -11.50
N LYS A 3 8.74 15.86 -10.72
CA LYS A 3 8.47 15.37 -9.37
C LYS A 3 8.26 13.86 -9.48
N ASP A 4 9.13 13.06 -8.85
CA ASP A 4 9.13 11.60 -8.87
C ASP A 4 7.70 11.10 -8.65
N LEU A 5 7.09 10.59 -9.72
CA LEU A 5 5.79 9.96 -9.63
C LEU A 5 6.01 8.65 -8.88
N MET A 6 5.30 8.48 -7.77
CA MET A 6 5.43 7.27 -6.96
C MET A 6 5.29 6.02 -7.83
N CYS A 7 4.33 5.95 -8.75
CA CYS A 7 4.08 4.75 -9.55
C CYS A 7 3.97 5.10 -11.04
N SER A 8 4.37 4.16 -11.90
CA SER A 8 4.25 4.26 -13.36
C SER A 8 3.11 3.40 -13.89
N PRO A 9 2.55 3.71 -15.08
CA PRO A 9 1.61 2.82 -15.76
C PRO A 9 2.23 1.44 -15.97
N GLY A 10 1.50 0.38 -15.62
CA GLY A 10 1.96 -1.00 -15.64
C GLY A 10 2.43 -1.54 -14.28
N ASP A 11 2.76 -0.66 -13.32
CA ASP A 11 3.20 -1.08 -11.99
C ASP A 11 2.06 -1.70 -11.18
N PHE A 12 2.42 -2.66 -10.33
CA PHE A 12 1.52 -3.21 -9.32
C PHE A 12 1.65 -2.44 -8.01
N VAL A 13 0.50 -2.13 -7.42
CA VAL A 13 0.35 -1.33 -6.21
C VAL A 13 -0.59 -2.04 -5.24
N VAL A 14 -0.48 -1.71 -3.95
CA VAL A 14 -1.34 -2.22 -2.90
C VAL A 14 -2.14 -1.07 -2.32
N TYR A 15 -3.46 -1.27 -2.21
CA TYR A 15 -4.37 -0.38 -1.51
C TYR A 15 -4.94 -1.09 -0.28
N PRO A 16 -4.92 -0.47 0.93
CA PRO A 16 -5.20 -1.18 2.18
C PRO A 16 -6.53 -1.94 2.22
N THR A 17 -7.59 -1.44 1.58
CA THR A 17 -8.92 -2.07 1.58
C THR A 17 -9.15 -3.04 0.42
N HIS A 18 -8.50 -2.82 -0.74
CA HIS A 18 -8.78 -3.55 -1.98
C HIS A 18 -7.65 -4.51 -2.40
N GLY A 19 -6.51 -4.47 -1.71
CA GLY A 19 -5.37 -5.35 -1.97
C GLY A 19 -4.58 -4.91 -3.20
N VAL A 20 -4.14 -5.87 -4.01
CA VAL A 20 -3.25 -5.63 -5.14
C VAL A 20 -4.06 -5.14 -6.35
N GLY A 21 -3.64 -4.00 -6.91
CA GLY A 21 -4.14 -3.46 -8.16
C GLY A 21 -3.01 -3.14 -9.12
N LYS A 22 -3.36 -2.90 -10.39
CA LYS A 22 -2.42 -2.49 -11.43
C LYS A 22 -2.70 -1.06 -11.86
N VAL A 23 -1.68 -0.22 -11.92
CA VAL A 23 -1.79 1.13 -12.45
C VAL A 23 -2.00 1.02 -13.96
N VAL A 24 -3.17 1.45 -14.45
CA VAL A 24 -3.51 1.43 -15.87
C VAL A 24 -2.94 2.65 -16.55
N ASN A 25 -3.16 3.83 -15.97
CA ASN A 25 -2.71 5.10 -16.53
C ASN A 25 -2.64 6.21 -15.46
N ILE A 26 -2.01 7.33 -15.81
CA ILE A 26 -2.02 8.57 -15.04
C ILE A 26 -2.73 9.63 -15.87
N GLU A 27 -3.91 10.04 -15.42
CA GLU A 27 -4.75 11.02 -16.11
C GLU A 27 -4.66 12.39 -15.43
N THR A 28 -4.85 13.46 -16.20
CA THR A 28 -5.04 14.80 -15.64
C THR A 28 -6.47 15.23 -15.92
N GLN A 29 -7.25 15.46 -14.86
CA GLN A 29 -8.64 15.87 -14.95
C GLN A 29 -8.82 17.24 -14.31
N GLU A 30 -9.67 18.07 -14.91
CA GLU A 30 -10.05 19.36 -14.35
C GLU A 30 -11.33 19.21 -13.52
N VAL A 31 -11.25 19.51 -12.23
CA VAL A 31 -12.38 19.44 -11.29
C VAL A 31 -12.49 20.79 -10.61
N ALA A 32 -13.66 21.45 -10.75
CA ALA A 32 -13.92 22.78 -10.18
C ALA A 32 -12.86 23.84 -10.57
N GLY A 33 -12.36 23.82 -11.81
CA GLY A 33 -11.33 24.75 -12.30
C GLY A 33 -9.90 24.44 -11.86
N HIS A 34 -9.69 23.35 -11.10
CA HIS A 34 -8.36 22.89 -10.69
C HIS A 34 -7.94 21.64 -11.47
N LYS A 35 -6.74 21.67 -12.06
CA LYS A 35 -6.13 20.53 -12.74
C LYS A 35 -5.54 19.56 -11.71
N LEU A 36 -6.12 18.37 -11.59
CA LEU A 36 -5.69 17.30 -10.70
C LEU A 36 -5.10 16.16 -11.52
N LYS A 37 -3.94 15.66 -11.09
CA LYS A 37 -3.37 14.40 -11.60
C LYS A 37 -3.92 13.24 -10.79
N LEU A 38 -4.40 12.21 -11.47
CA LEU A 38 -5.08 11.04 -10.91
C LEU A 38 -4.37 9.76 -11.38
N PHE A 39 -4.08 8.86 -10.45
CA PHE A 39 -3.72 7.48 -10.75
C PHE A 39 -4.98 6.68 -11.04
N VAL A 40 -5.03 6.00 -12.17
CA VAL A 40 -6.09 5.06 -12.54
C VAL A 40 -5.60 3.66 -12.22
N ILE A 41 -6.21 3.00 -11.24
CA ILE A 41 -5.80 1.68 -10.74
C ILE A 41 -6.93 0.69 -10.99
N SER A 42 -6.64 -0.42 -11.66
CA SER A 42 -7.58 -1.53 -11.85
C SER A 42 -7.34 -2.62 -10.81
N PHE A 43 -8.42 -3.08 -10.19
CA PHE A 43 -8.43 -4.23 -9.27
C PHE A 43 -9.17 -5.38 -9.94
N ASP A 44 -8.44 -6.41 -10.34
CA ASP A 44 -9.00 -7.56 -11.08
C ASP A 44 -9.98 -8.38 -10.22
N ARG A 45 -9.72 -8.47 -8.91
CA ARG A 45 -10.55 -9.23 -7.97
C ARG A 45 -11.96 -8.67 -7.86
N ASP A 46 -12.08 -7.35 -7.74
CA ASP A 46 -13.36 -6.67 -7.52
C ASP A 46 -13.96 -6.12 -8.82
N ARG A 47 -13.28 -6.33 -9.96
CA ARG A 47 -13.60 -5.71 -11.28
C ARG A 47 -13.85 -4.20 -11.16
N MET A 48 -13.03 -3.51 -10.37
CA MET A 48 -13.22 -2.10 -10.03
C MET A 48 -12.03 -1.27 -10.49
N THR A 49 -12.31 -0.05 -10.97
CA THR A 49 -11.27 0.94 -11.30
C THR A 49 -11.35 2.11 -10.33
N LEU A 50 -10.30 2.29 -9.53
CA LEU A 50 -10.16 3.37 -8.55
C LEU A 50 -9.35 4.52 -9.16
N ARG A 51 -9.77 5.76 -8.88
CA ARG A 51 -9.02 6.97 -9.25
C ARG A 51 -8.53 7.68 -8.00
N VAL A 52 -7.21 7.79 -7.85
CA VAL A 52 -6.59 8.38 -6.65
C VAL A 52 -5.78 9.62 -7.04
N PRO A 53 -6.06 10.81 -6.49
CA PRO A 53 -5.24 12.00 -6.72
C PRO A 53 -3.80 11.75 -6.29
N THR A 54 -2.83 12.12 -7.13
CA THR A 54 -1.41 11.88 -6.85
C THR A 54 -0.96 12.51 -5.53
N GLY A 55 -1.49 13.68 -5.19
CA GLY A 55 -1.20 14.37 -3.93
C GLY A 55 -1.79 13.72 -2.67
N LYS A 56 -2.73 12.79 -2.81
CA LYS A 56 -3.33 12.03 -1.69
C LYS A 56 -2.94 10.55 -1.70
N ALA A 57 -2.09 10.11 -2.63
CA ALA A 57 -1.73 8.71 -2.78
C ALA A 57 -1.10 8.12 -1.50
N GLU A 58 -0.09 8.78 -0.93
CA GLU A 58 0.56 8.35 0.32
C GLU A 58 -0.41 8.34 1.51
N GLY A 59 -1.17 9.43 1.69
CA GLY A 59 -2.13 9.56 2.80
C GLY A 59 -3.31 8.59 2.70
N ALA A 60 -3.66 8.15 1.48
CA ALA A 60 -4.66 7.10 1.27
C ALA A 60 -4.09 5.68 1.49
N GLY A 61 -2.80 5.55 1.82
CA GLY A 61 -2.13 4.27 2.06
C GLY A 61 -1.76 3.51 0.79
N LEU A 62 -1.73 4.17 -0.38
CA LEU A 62 -1.28 3.55 -1.62
C LEU A 62 0.21 3.24 -1.54
N ARG A 63 0.58 1.98 -1.75
CA ARG A 63 1.96 1.50 -1.60
C ARG A 63 2.41 0.71 -2.83
N LYS A 64 3.71 0.68 -3.08
CA LYS A 64 4.33 -0.25 -4.03
C LYS A 64 4.37 -1.65 -3.47
N LEU A 65 4.48 -2.64 -4.36
CA LEU A 65 4.91 -3.98 -3.96
C LEU A 65 6.29 -3.93 -3.29
N SER A 66 6.48 -4.80 -2.31
CA SER A 66 7.77 -4.99 -1.66
C SER A 66 8.75 -5.69 -2.59
N SER A 67 10.04 -5.40 -2.41
CA SER A 67 11.10 -6.06 -3.16
C SER A 67 11.33 -7.50 -2.69
N ARG A 68 11.93 -8.32 -3.55
CA ARG A 68 12.30 -9.71 -3.22
C ARG A 68 13.18 -9.80 -1.97
N LYS A 69 14.08 -8.83 -1.76
CA LYS A 69 14.95 -8.77 -0.58
C LYS A 69 14.15 -8.62 0.73
N ILE A 70 13.12 -7.77 0.72
CA ILE A 70 12.22 -7.60 1.88
C ILE A 70 11.42 -8.87 2.13
N MET A 71 10.94 -9.51 1.05
CA MET A 71 10.25 -10.81 1.14
C MET A 71 11.11 -11.90 1.79
N GLU A 72 12.39 -12.01 1.40
CA GLU A 72 13.32 -12.99 1.99
C GLU A 72 13.58 -12.72 3.48
N SER A 73 13.69 -11.45 3.87
CA SER A 73 13.82 -11.04 5.27
C SER A 73 12.57 -11.35 6.10
N ALA A 74 11.39 -11.09 5.54
CA ALA A 74 10.11 -11.43 6.18
C ALA A 74 9.96 -12.95 6.37
N LEU A 75 10.28 -13.76 5.36
CA LEU A 75 10.26 -15.22 5.46
C LEU A 75 11.25 -15.75 6.51
N THR A 76 12.41 -15.10 6.64
CA THR A 76 13.40 -15.45 7.67
C THR A 76 12.88 -15.13 9.07
N THR A 77 12.20 -13.99 9.23
CA THR A 77 11.60 -13.56 10.50
C THR A 77 10.49 -14.53 10.93
N LEU A 78 9.61 -14.93 10.01
CA LEU A 78 8.53 -15.91 10.25
C LEU A 78 9.05 -17.30 10.65
N LYS A 79 10.22 -17.71 10.15
CA LYS A 79 10.88 -18.97 10.53
C LYS A 79 11.57 -18.89 11.89
N GLY A 80 11.71 -17.70 12.47
CA GLY A 80 12.32 -17.49 13.77
C GLY A 80 11.47 -17.99 14.95
N LYS A 81 12.05 -17.97 16.16
CA LYS A 81 11.31 -18.31 17.37
C LYS A 81 10.30 -17.22 17.72
N ALA A 82 9.05 -17.61 17.93
CA ALA A 82 7.99 -16.71 18.38
C ALA A 82 8.32 -16.08 19.74
N ARG A 83 8.23 -14.75 19.83
CA ARG A 83 8.37 -14.02 21.09
C ARG A 83 6.99 -13.78 21.70
N VAL A 84 6.65 -14.51 22.75
CA VAL A 84 5.37 -14.36 23.45
C VAL A 84 5.43 -13.15 24.39
N LYS A 85 4.63 -12.11 24.10
CA LYS A 85 4.41 -10.99 25.02
C LYS A 85 3.24 -11.29 25.97
N ARG A 86 3.44 -11.09 27.27
CA ARG A 86 2.41 -11.26 28.32
C ARG A 86 1.60 -9.98 28.61
N SER A 87 1.40 -9.11 27.61
CA SER A 87 0.58 -7.90 27.76
C SER A 87 -0.91 -8.21 27.69
N MET A 88 -1.73 -7.32 28.28
CA MET A 88 -3.19 -7.37 28.13
C MET A 88 -3.60 -7.39 26.65
N TRP A 89 -4.66 -8.13 26.34
CA TRP A 89 -5.15 -8.33 24.98
C TRP A 89 -5.39 -7.01 24.23
N SER A 90 -6.02 -6.02 24.89
CA SER A 90 -6.31 -4.71 24.29
C SER A 90 -5.07 -4.04 23.71
N ARG A 91 -3.96 -4.08 24.46
CA ARG A 91 -2.68 -3.51 24.03
C ARG A 91 -2.06 -4.30 22.87
N ARG A 92 -2.19 -5.63 22.86
CA ARG A 92 -1.74 -6.46 21.72
C ARG A 92 -2.54 -6.20 20.46
N ALA A 93 -3.86 -6.08 20.57
CA ALA A 93 -4.74 -5.80 19.45
C ALA A 93 -4.38 -4.46 18.79
N GLN A 94 -4.19 -3.41 19.58
CA GLN A 94 -3.78 -2.10 19.08
C GLN A 94 -2.39 -2.11 18.43
N GLU A 95 -1.42 -2.84 19.01
CA GLU A 95 -0.09 -3.03 18.40
C GLU A 95 -0.18 -3.77 17.05
N TYR A 96 -1.02 -4.79 16.93
CA TYR A 96 -1.20 -5.52 15.67
C TYR A 96 -1.91 -4.69 14.61
N GLU A 97 -2.94 -3.94 14.99
CA GLU A 97 -3.62 -3.04 14.08
C GLU A 97 -2.67 -1.97 13.54
N ALA A 98 -1.83 -1.39 14.40
CA ALA A 98 -0.78 -0.46 13.97
C ALA A 98 0.23 -1.11 13.01
N LYS A 99 0.63 -2.36 13.24
CA LYS A 99 1.54 -3.10 12.34
C LYS A 99 0.90 -3.45 11.00
N ILE A 100 -0.38 -3.84 10.99
CA ILE A 100 -1.11 -4.13 9.75
C ILE A 100 -1.25 -2.85 8.92
N ASN A 101 -1.59 -1.74 9.58
CA ASN A 101 -1.77 -0.45 8.92
C ASN A 101 -0.44 0.21 8.51
N SER A 102 0.67 -0.07 9.21
CA SER A 102 1.99 0.46 8.82
C SER A 102 2.44 -0.06 7.47
N GLY A 103 1.99 -1.26 7.09
CA GLY A 103 2.28 -1.82 5.78
C GLY A 103 3.71 -2.29 5.58
N ASP A 104 4.50 -2.34 6.65
CA ASP A 104 5.85 -2.91 6.65
C ASP A 104 5.78 -4.43 6.80
N LEU A 105 6.27 -5.13 5.78
CA LEU A 105 6.22 -6.59 5.72
C LEU A 105 7.00 -7.24 6.86
N ILE A 106 8.08 -6.63 7.33
CA ILE A 106 8.91 -7.19 8.41
C ILE A 106 8.22 -7.02 9.76
N SER A 107 7.50 -5.91 9.96
CA SER A 107 6.74 -5.65 11.19
C SER A 107 5.54 -6.57 11.36
N VAL A 108 4.96 -7.01 10.25
CA VAL A 108 3.83 -7.96 10.18
C VAL A 108 4.29 -9.42 10.27
N ALA A 109 5.47 -9.74 9.73
CA ALA A 109 6.14 -11.04 9.81
C ALA A 109 6.57 -11.41 11.25
#